data_AF-I5B685-F1
#
_entry.id   AF-I5B685-F1
#
_cell.length_a   1.000
_cell.length_b   1.000
_cell.length_c   1.000
_cell.angle_alpha   90.00
_cell.angle_beta   90.00
_cell.angle_gamma   90.00
#
_symmetry.space_group_name_H-M   'P 1'
#
loop_
_entity.id
_entity.type
_entity.pdbx_description
1 polymer ?
#
loop_
_entity_poly.entity_id
_entity_poly.type
_entity_poly.pdbx_seq_one_letter_code
_entity_poly.pdbx_strand_id
1 'polypeptide(L)'
;MSSASVRYFIITDESEIFRVSINKFKRLLKATSEEKLERFAGKRVRVAEICVKLENRKPIEVIRAIYYYLHFNEKGILDEEYLIKSRDIVFAAGDEISSIFIEKEQRNVINAQQEFAKRQRDHAVWWKPNMQLERNILDASIDEFKCKSL
;
A
#
# COMPACT_ATOMS: atom_id res chain seq x y z
N MET A 1 -5.25 -15.34 -22.63
CA MET A 1 -4.72 -13.98 -22.39
C MET A 1 -4.43 -13.84 -20.90
N SER A 2 -3.19 -13.54 -20.54
CA SER A 2 -2.80 -13.24 -19.16
C SER A 2 -2.87 -11.72 -18.95
N SER A 3 -3.33 -11.29 -17.77
CA SER A 3 -3.38 -9.88 -17.38
C SER A 3 -2.91 -9.73 -15.93
N ALA A 4 -2.80 -8.50 -15.41
CA ALA A 4 -2.46 -8.23 -14.03
C ALA A 4 -3.57 -7.45 -13.33
N SER A 5 -3.70 -7.64 -12.02
CA SER A 5 -4.65 -6.89 -11.18
C SER A 5 -4.01 -6.56 -9.84
N VAL A 6 -4.40 -5.43 -9.26
CA VAL A 6 -3.94 -5.01 -7.93
C VAL A 6 -5.03 -5.30 -6.90
N ARG A 7 -4.62 -5.86 -5.76
CA ARG A 7 -5.44 -6.12 -4.57
C ARG A 7 -4.92 -5.23 -3.44
N TYR A 8 -5.84 -4.53 -2.77
CA TYR A 8 -5.53 -3.66 -1.65
C TYR A 8 -6.11 -4.27 -0.37
N PHE A 9 -5.28 -4.31 0.67
CA PHE A 9 -5.67 -4.77 1.99
C PHE A 9 -5.29 -3.75 3.04
N ILE A 10 -6.17 -3.54 4.02
CA ILE A 10 -5.86 -2.85 5.28
C ILE A 10 -5.77 -3.90 6.38
N ILE A 11 -4.72 -3.82 7.19
CA ILE A 11 -4.43 -4.76 8.27
C ILE A 11 -4.52 -4.01 9.60
N THR A 12 -5.29 -4.55 10.54
CA THR A 12 -5.38 -4.00 11.90
C THR A 12 -4.20 -4.44 12.77
N ASP A 13 -4.06 -3.84 13.95
CA ASP A 13 -3.02 -4.23 14.90
C ASP A 13 -3.21 -5.67 15.42
N GLU A 14 -4.46 -6.12 15.49
CA GLU A 14 -4.88 -7.50 15.80
C GLU A 14 -4.72 -8.46 14.60
N SER A 15 -4.06 -8.02 13.53
CA SER A 15 -3.82 -8.81 12.31
C SER A 15 -5.09 -9.22 11.55
N GLU A 16 -6.20 -8.48 11.71
CA GLU A 16 -7.38 -8.67 10.87
C GLU A 16 -7.13 -8.10 9.47
N ILE A 17 -7.45 -8.87 8.43
CA ILE A 17 -7.24 -8.49 7.03
C ILE A 17 -8.58 -8.02 6.42
N PHE A 18 -8.60 -6.78 5.94
CA PHE A 18 -9.73 -6.17 5.24
C PHE A 18 -9.37 -5.93 3.77
N ARG A 19 -10.03 -6.62 2.84
CA ARG A 19 -9.94 -6.34 1.41
C ARG A 19 -10.68 -5.04 1.10
N VAL A 20 -10.00 -4.14 0.40
CA VAL A 20 -10.56 -2.86 -0.03
C VAL A 20 -10.80 -2.92 -1.54
N SER A 21 -12.02 -2.57 -1.97
CA SER A 21 -12.29 -2.46 -3.40
C SER A 21 -11.43 -1.37 -4.03
N ILE A 22 -11.02 -1.54 -5.30
CA ILE A 22 -10.23 -0.53 -6.02
C ILE A 22 -10.94 0.83 -6.08
N ASN A 23 -12.27 0.84 -6.18
CA ASN A 23 -13.05 2.07 -6.19
C ASN A 23 -13.01 2.77 -4.84
N LYS A 24 -13.17 2.03 -3.74
CA LYS A 24 -13.05 2.58 -2.39
C LYS A 24 -11.64 3.10 -2.13
N PHE A 25 -10.62 2.33 -2.51
CA PHE A 25 -9.22 2.75 -2.37
C PHE A 25 -8.92 4.04 -3.16
N LYS A 26 -9.38 4.14 -4.41
CA LYS A 26 -9.26 5.38 -5.21
C LYS A 26 -9.97 6.58 -4.61
N ARG A 27 -11.10 6.38 -3.92
CA ARG A 27 -11.78 7.48 -3.20
C ARG A 27 -10.99 7.89 -1.96
N LEU A 28 -10.47 6.94 -1.19
CA LEU A 28 -9.63 7.24 -0.02
C LEU A 28 -8.41 8.10 -0.37
N LEU A 29 -7.78 7.86 -1.52
CA LEU A 29 -6.62 8.63 -1.98
C LEU A 29 -6.96 10.05 -2.48
N LYS A 30 -8.23 10.38 -2.69
CA LYS A 30 -8.62 11.73 -3.14
C LYS A 30 -8.77 12.63 -1.92
N ALA A 31 -7.96 13.68 -1.87
CA ALA A 31 -7.98 14.73 -0.85
C ALA A 31 -9.37 15.31 -0.53
N THR A 32 -10.25 15.37 -1.54
CA THR A 32 -11.60 15.93 -1.42
C THR A 32 -12.66 14.89 -1.03
N SER A 33 -12.27 13.63 -0.82
CA SER A 33 -13.21 12.58 -0.45
C SER A 33 -13.55 12.68 1.03
N GLU A 34 -14.80 13.00 1.36
CA GLU A 34 -15.37 12.86 2.72
C GLU A 34 -15.53 11.39 3.15
N GLU A 35 -14.90 10.44 2.46
CA GLU A 35 -14.92 9.02 2.81
C GLU A 35 -14.15 8.82 4.12
N LYS A 36 -14.90 8.77 5.21
CA LYS A 36 -14.38 8.53 6.56
C LYS A 36 -14.31 7.04 6.82
N LEU A 37 -13.15 6.60 7.29
CA LEU A 37 -12.99 5.29 7.91
C LEU A 37 -12.84 5.49 9.43
N GLU A 38 -13.95 5.73 10.12
CA GLU A 38 -13.99 6.06 11.55
C GLU A 38 -13.24 5.04 12.43
N ARG A 39 -13.27 3.75 12.06
CA ARG A 39 -12.52 2.68 12.74
C ARG A 39 -11.01 2.94 12.81
N PHE A 40 -10.50 3.71 11.85
CA PHE A 40 -9.09 4.05 11.70
C PHE A 40 -8.79 5.51 12.08
N ALA A 41 -9.73 6.24 12.65
CA ALA A 41 -9.51 7.61 13.11
C ALA A 41 -8.31 7.72 14.06
N GLY A 42 -7.42 8.68 13.79
CA GLY A 42 -6.19 8.93 14.53
C GLY A 42 -5.11 7.86 14.38
N LYS A 43 -5.31 6.84 13.52
CA LYS A 43 -4.41 5.69 13.42
C LYS A 43 -3.48 5.77 12.22
N ARG A 44 -2.26 5.28 12.43
CA ARG A 44 -1.36 4.82 11.36
C ARG A 44 -1.70 3.36 11.07
N VAL A 45 -2.20 3.06 9.87
CA VAL A 45 -2.68 1.73 9.48
C VAL A 45 -1.74 1.05 8.49
N ARG A 46 -1.64 -0.28 8.61
CA ARG A 46 -0.84 -1.12 7.72
C ARG A 46 -1.63 -1.41 6.44
N VAL A 47 -1.00 -1.20 5.29
CA VAL A 47 -1.55 -1.48 3.96
C VAL A 47 -0.68 -2.49 3.24
N ALA A 48 -1.31 -3.44 2.57
CA ALA A 48 -0.67 -4.30 1.59
C ALA A 48 -1.27 -4.06 0.19
N GLU A 49 -0.41 -3.74 -0.76
CA GLU A 49 -0.72 -3.66 -2.19
C GLU A 49 -0.10 -4.86 -2.89
N ILE A 50 -0.93 -5.77 -3.39
CA ILE A 50 -0.49 -7.01 -4.01
C ILE A 50 -0.88 -7.01 -5.48
N CYS A 51 0.11 -7.13 -6.36
CA CYS A 51 -0.13 -7.34 -7.79
C CYS A 51 -0.19 -8.84 -8.06
N VAL A 52 -1.27 -9.29 -8.71
CA VAL A 52 -1.51 -10.68 -9.06
C VAL A 52 -1.64 -10.85 -10.56
N LYS A 53 -1.11 -11.96 -11.07
CA LYS A 53 -1.34 -12.41 -12.45
C LYS A 53 -2.71 -13.06 -12.53
N LEU A 54 -3.44 -12.72 -13.58
CA LEU A 54 -4.74 -13.29 -13.90
C LEU A 54 -4.63 -14.20 -15.13
N GLU A 55 -5.30 -15.33 -15.07
CA GLU A 55 -5.57 -16.20 -16.21
C GLU A 55 -7.05 -16.55 -16.22
N ASN A 56 -7.71 -16.34 -17.36
CA ASN A 56 -9.16 -16.54 -17.50
C ASN A 56 -9.97 -15.85 -16.38
N ARG A 57 -9.56 -14.63 -16.00
CA ARG A 57 -10.12 -13.78 -14.92
C ARG A 57 -9.96 -14.34 -13.50
N LYS A 58 -9.21 -15.42 -13.30
CA LYS A 58 -8.87 -15.95 -11.97
C LYS A 58 -7.45 -15.52 -11.59
N PRO A 59 -7.21 -15.07 -10.34
CA PRO A 59 -5.85 -14.84 -9.89
C PRO A 59 -5.15 -16.18 -9.68
N ILE A 60 -3.93 -16.30 -10.21
CA ILE A 60 -3.18 -17.57 -10.19
C ILE A 60 -1.84 -17.45 -9.46
N GLU A 61 -1.30 -16.24 -9.34
CA GLU A 61 0.06 -16.03 -8.84
C GLU A 61 0.23 -14.59 -8.35
N VAL A 62 0.97 -14.41 -7.26
CA VAL A 62 1.44 -13.10 -6.81
C VAL A 62 2.73 -12.75 -7.53
N ILE A 63 2.74 -11.58 -8.19
CA ILE A 63 3.91 -11.08 -8.93
C ILE A 63 4.60 -9.91 -8.24
N ARG A 64 3.95 -9.26 -7.27
CA ARG A 64 4.54 -8.20 -6.45
C ARG A 64 3.76 -8.00 -5.15
N ALA A 65 4.47 -7.74 -4.06
CA ALA A 65 3.88 -7.31 -2.79
C ALA A 65 4.59 -6.04 -2.29
N ILE A 66 3.81 -5.04 -1.85
CA ILE A 66 4.31 -3.81 -1.27
C ILE A 66 3.55 -3.57 0.04
N TYR A 67 4.30 -3.22 1.09
CA TYR A 67 3.78 -3.02 2.44
C TYR A 67 4.13 -1.61 2.92
N TYR A 68 3.11 -0.78 3.11
CA TYR A 68 3.30 0.61 3.56
C TYR A 68 2.23 1.05 4.54
N TYR A 69 2.48 2.18 5.20
CA TYR A 69 1.53 2.79 6.11
C TYR A 69 0.71 3.88 5.44
N LEU A 70 -0.55 3.97 5.81
CA LEU A 70 -1.38 5.17 5.64
C LEU A 70 -1.65 5.79 7.01
N HIS A 71 -1.79 7.10 7.06
CA HIS A 71 -2.18 7.79 8.29
C HIS A 71 -3.56 8.42 8.12
N PHE A 72 -4.39 8.30 9.14
CA PHE A 72 -5.73 8.86 9.19
C PHE A 72 -5.80 9.87 10.33
N ASN A 73 -6.38 11.03 10.05
CA ASN A 73 -6.60 12.04 11.08
C ASN A 73 -7.69 11.61 12.08
N GLU A 74 -7.91 12.43 13.11
CA GLU A 74 -8.90 12.17 14.18
C GLU A 74 -10.35 12.00 13.69
N LYS A 75 -10.66 12.37 12.44
CA LYS A 75 -11.99 12.18 11.82
C LYS A 75 -12.07 10.92 10.95
N GLY A 76 -10.99 10.12 10.89
CA GLY A 76 -10.90 8.94 10.03
C GLY A 76 -10.76 9.30 8.54
N ILE A 77 -10.30 10.50 8.22
CA ILE A 77 -10.00 10.93 6.85
C ILE A 77 -8.50 10.70 6.61
N LEU A 78 -8.14 10.26 5.40
CA LEU A 78 -6.75 10.06 5.04
C LEU A 78 -5.97 11.39 5.16
N ASP A 79 -4.83 11.34 5.83
CA ASP A 79 -3.93 12.48 5.98
C ASP A 79 -3.14 12.68 4.68
N GLU A 80 -3.54 13.69 3.92
CA GLU A 80 -2.92 14.04 2.63
C GLU A 80 -1.48 14.54 2.82
N GLU A 81 -1.21 15.34 3.84
CA GLU A 81 0.14 15.85 4.10
C GLU A 81 1.10 14.70 4.41
N TYR A 82 0.66 13.73 5.22
CA TYR A 82 1.41 12.51 5.48
C TYR A 82 1.64 11.71 4.19
N LEU A 83 0.62 11.60 3.33
CA LEU A 83 0.72 10.87 2.06
C LEU A 83 1.73 11.54 1.12
N ILE A 84 1.67 12.86 0.96
CA ILE A 84 2.61 13.64 0.14
C ILE A 84 4.03 13.45 0.69
N LYS A 85 4.23 13.66 1.99
CA LYS A 85 5.54 13.50 2.64
C LYS A 85 6.09 12.08 2.49
N SER A 86 5.24 11.06 2.58
CA SER A 86 5.64 9.67 2.39
C SER A 86 6.12 9.42 0.96
N ARG A 87 5.45 10.02 -0.04
CA ARG A 87 5.87 9.96 -1.45
C ARG A 87 7.22 10.64 -1.66
N ASP A 88 7.43 11.80 -1.05
CA ASP A 88 8.70 12.54 -1.13
C ASP A 88 9.86 11.73 -0.53
N ILE A 89 9.64 11.07 0.61
CA ILE A 89 10.64 10.20 1.26
C ILE A 89 10.99 9.01 0.35
N VAL A 90 9.99 8.34 -0.24
CA VAL A 90 10.21 7.22 -1.17
C VAL A 90 11.01 7.68 -2.39
N PHE A 91 10.61 8.80 -3.00
CA PHE A 91 11.27 9.37 -4.17
C PHE A 91 12.73 9.78 -3.87
N ALA A 92 12.95 10.50 -2.77
CA ALA A 92 14.29 10.93 -2.35
C ALA A 92 15.23 9.75 -2.08
N ALA A 93 14.67 8.60 -1.70
CA ALA A 93 15.43 7.39 -1.45
C ALA A 93 15.73 6.59 -2.73
N GLY A 94 15.32 7.08 -3.92
CA GLY A 94 15.60 6.49 -5.22
C GLY A 94 14.68 5.33 -5.60
N ASP A 95 13.58 5.14 -4.86
CA ASP A 95 12.63 4.09 -5.16
C ASP A 95 11.58 4.57 -6.16
N GLU A 96 11.61 3.97 -7.33
CA GLU A 96 10.51 4.05 -8.28
C GLU A 96 9.46 2.99 -7.90
N ILE A 97 8.68 3.22 -6.83
CA ILE A 97 7.49 2.39 -6.58
C ILE A 97 6.50 2.64 -7.73
N SER A 98 6.58 1.75 -8.72
CA SER A 98 5.91 1.74 -10.02
C SER A 98 4.67 2.65 -10.18
N SER A 99 4.80 3.66 -11.02
CA SER A 99 4.00 3.83 -12.26
C SER A 99 2.46 3.70 -12.21
N ILE A 100 1.79 4.23 -11.18
CA ILE A 100 0.40 4.70 -11.35
C ILE A 100 0.31 6.24 -11.42
N PHE A 101 1.36 6.99 -11.03
CA PHE A 101 1.20 8.44 -10.87
C PHE A 101 2.17 9.40 -11.57
N ILE A 102 3.39 9.07 -12.00
CA ILE A 102 4.27 10.10 -12.62
C ILE A 102 5.22 9.47 -13.66
N GLU A 103 5.31 10.09 -14.84
CA GLU A 103 6.28 9.80 -15.90
C GLU A 103 7.69 10.37 -15.58
N LYS A 104 8.69 9.71 -16.17
CA LYS A 104 10.13 9.71 -15.86
C LYS A 104 10.89 11.04 -15.97
N GLU A 105 11.96 11.15 -15.16
CA GLU A 105 13.35 11.38 -15.62
C GLU A 105 14.34 10.63 -14.69
N GLN A 106 15.17 9.73 -15.25
CA GLN A 106 16.21 9.00 -14.51
C GLN A 106 17.48 9.84 -14.38
N ARG A 107 18.03 9.97 -13.15
CA ARG A 107 19.40 10.47 -12.93
C ARG A 107 20.16 9.55 -11.97
N ASN A 108 21.19 8.89 -12.52
CA ASN A 108 22.15 8.04 -11.79
C ASN A 108 23.09 8.90 -10.94
N VAL A 109 22.70 9.25 -9.72
CA VAL A 109 23.62 9.77 -8.70
C VAL A 109 23.29 9.10 -7.36
N ILE A 110 24.19 8.25 -6.84
CA ILE A 110 24.09 7.73 -5.48
C ILE A 110 24.75 8.73 -4.54
N ASN A 111 23.93 9.50 -3.83
CA ASN A 111 24.34 10.54 -2.87
C ASN A 111 24.14 9.98 -1.44
N ALA A 112 25.03 10.28 -0.48
CA ALA A 112 24.85 9.90 0.93
C ALA A 112 23.50 10.32 1.53
N GLN A 113 22.87 11.37 0.98
CA GLN A 113 21.49 11.77 1.30
C GLN A 113 20.45 10.67 0.98
N GLN A 114 20.68 9.86 -0.06
CA GLN A 114 19.81 8.73 -0.41
C GLN A 114 19.87 7.61 0.63
N GLU A 115 21.03 7.37 1.27
CA GLU A 115 21.15 6.35 2.31
C GLU A 115 20.38 6.73 3.59
N PHE A 116 20.38 8.02 3.96
CA PHE A 116 19.51 8.50 5.04
C PHE A 116 18.03 8.42 4.67
N ALA A 117 17.69 8.75 3.43
CA ALA A 117 16.32 8.64 2.92
C ALA A 117 15.83 7.18 2.90
N LYS A 118 16.68 6.20 2.55
CA LYS A 118 16.37 4.76 2.64
C LYS A 118 16.01 4.34 4.06
N ARG A 119 16.84 4.71 5.05
CA ARG A 119 16.57 4.41 6.47
C ARG A 119 15.27 5.06 6.95
N GLN A 120 15.03 6.30 6.55
CA GLN A 120 13.79 7.00 6.90
C GLN A 120 12.56 6.33 6.27
N ARG A 121 12.66 5.90 5.02
CA ARG A 121 11.61 5.16 4.29
C ARG A 121 11.28 3.83 4.97
N ASP A 122 12.30 3.04 5.30
CA ASP A 122 12.14 1.73 5.95
C ASP A 122 11.40 1.83 7.29
N HIS A 123 11.58 2.94 8.01
CA HIS A 123 10.95 3.16 9.32
C HIS A 123 9.59 3.90 9.25
N ALA A 124 9.48 4.90 8.39
CA ALA A 124 8.32 5.80 8.32
C ALA A 124 7.28 5.37 7.28
N VAL A 125 7.71 4.81 6.16
CA VAL A 125 6.80 4.50 5.05
C VAL A 125 6.45 3.03 5.02
N TRP A 126 7.44 2.16 5.19
CA TRP A 126 7.26 0.72 5.04
C TRP A 126 7.02 0.00 6.35
N TRP A 127 6.40 -1.16 6.25
CA TRP A 127 6.32 -2.14 7.32
C TRP A 127 6.61 -3.52 6.77
N LYS A 128 7.01 -4.44 7.65
CA LYS A 128 7.25 -5.82 7.28
C LYS A 128 6.28 -6.73 8.02
N PRO A 129 5.42 -7.49 7.34
CA PRO A 129 4.62 -8.50 8.01
C PRO A 129 5.51 -9.60 8.60
N ASN A 130 5.03 -10.26 9.65
CA ASN A 130 5.59 -11.54 10.04
C ASN A 130 5.19 -12.62 9.02
N MET A 131 5.88 -13.75 9.03
CA MET A 131 5.71 -14.82 8.04
C MET A 131 4.27 -15.33 7.91
N GLN A 132 3.56 -15.50 9.04
CA GLN A 132 2.19 -16.02 9.02
C GLN A 132 1.21 -14.99 8.45
N LEU A 133 1.35 -13.72 8.85
CA LEU A 133 0.52 -12.64 8.34
C LEU A 133 0.76 -12.41 6.85
N GLU A 134 2.03 -12.43 6.43
CA GLU A 134 2.41 -12.32 5.03
C GLU A 134 1.74 -13.40 4.18
N ARG A 135 1.85 -14.67 4.62
CA ARG A 135 1.20 -15.79 3.96
C ARG A 135 -0.32 -15.59 3.83
N ASN A 136 -1.00 -15.21 4.92
CA ASN A 136 -2.44 -14.97 4.88
C ASN A 136 -2.83 -13.84 3.90
N ILE A 137 -2.02 -12.78 3.78
CA ILE A 137 -2.25 -11.69 2.83
C ILE A 137 -2.06 -12.18 1.38
N LEU A 138 -1.00 -12.96 1.13
CA LEU A 138 -0.71 -13.50 -0.20
C LEU A 138 -1.81 -14.47 -0.63
N ASP A 139 -2.19 -15.42 0.23
CA ASP A 139 -3.28 -16.37 -0.03
C ASP A 139 -4.62 -15.63 -0.26
N ALA A 140 -4.88 -14.55 0.48
CA ALA A 140 -6.09 -13.73 0.27
C ALA A 140 -6.10 -13.01 -1.08
N SER A 141 -4.92 -12.70 -1.64
CA SER A 141 -4.80 -11.99 -2.93
C SER A 141 -5.11 -12.88 -4.14
N ILE A 142 -4.92 -14.19 -3.99
CA ILE A 142 -5.25 -15.23 -4.95
C ILE A 142 -6.55 -15.98 -4.62
N ASP A 143 -7.37 -15.41 -3.73
CA ASP A 143 -8.68 -15.92 -3.32
C ASP A 143 -8.64 -17.29 -2.58
N GLU A 144 -7.50 -17.67 -1.99
CA GLU A 144 -7.31 -18.90 -1.18
C GLU A 144 -7.51 -18.69 0.34
N PHE A 145 -7.58 -17.43 0.79
CA PHE A 145 -7.88 -17.07 2.18
C PHE A 145 -9.06 -16.11 2.27
N LYS A 146 -10.02 -16.43 3.15
CA LYS A 146 -11.21 -15.58 3.37
C LYS A 146 -10.88 -14.42 4.31
N CYS A 147 -10.96 -13.21 3.77
CA CYS A 147 -10.81 -11.96 4.52
C CYS A 147 -12.13 -11.17 4.59
N LYS A 148 -12.19 -10.15 5.46
CA LYS A 148 -13.34 -9.25 5.55
C LYS A 148 -13.29 -8.25 4.38
N SER A 149 -14.44 -7.76 3.93
CA SER A 149 -14.49 -6.64 2.97
C SER A 149 -14.69 -5.33 3.74
N LEU A 150 -14.06 -4.26 3.25
CA LEU A 150 -14.28 -2.89 3.72
C LEU A 150 -15.17 -2.09 2.77
#